data_AF-A0A379AFW8-F1
#
_entry.id   AF-A0A379AFW8-F1
#
_cell.length_a   1.000
_cell.length_b   1.000
_cell.length_c   1.000
_cell.angle_alpha   90.00
_cell.angle_beta   90.00
_cell.angle_gamma   90.00
#
_symmetry.space_group_name_H-M   'P 1'
#
loop_
_entity.id
_entity.type
_entity.pdbx_description
1 polymer ?
#
loop_
_entity_poly.entity_id
_entity_poly.type
_entity_poly.pdbx_seq_one_letter_code
_entity_poly.pdbx_strand_id
1 'polypeptide(L)' 'MLAGPVEASTLGNVGCQLIALGELIDVADFRCSVINNFPLEKFEPQTHSVFSASQARFATLSQPAKEPRL' A
#
# COMPACT_ATOMS: atom_id res chain seq x y z
N MET A 1 6.30 -4.61 -6.40
CA MET A 1 5.17 -4.65 -5.45
C MET A 1 3.93 -5.11 -6.21
N LEU A 2 3.05 -5.88 -5.56
CA LEU A 2 1.74 -6.25 -6.12
C LEU A 2 0.67 -5.34 -5.53
N ALA A 3 -0.17 -4.76 -6.38
CA ALA A 3 -1.37 -4.05 -5.96
C ALA A 3 -2.60 -4.91 -6.26
N GLY A 4 -3.49 -5.01 -5.28
CA GLY A 4 -4.77 -5.67 -5.42
C GLY A 4 -5.92 -4.65 -5.54
N PRO A 5 -7.15 -5.06 -5.22
CA PRO A 5 -8.34 -4.20 -5.32
C PRO A 5 -8.23 -2.94 -4.44
N VAL A 6 -8.80 -1.83 -4.92
CA VAL A 6 -8.77 -0.52 -4.23
C VAL A 6 -9.63 -0.51 -2.96
N GLU A 7 -10.62 -1.40 -2.89
CA GLU A 7 -11.56 -1.55 -1.78
C GLU A 7 -10.99 -2.39 -0.62
N ALA A 8 -9.68 -2.32 -0.38
CA ALA A 8 -8.97 -3.18 0.58
C ALA A 8 -9.62 -3.20 1.98
N SER A 9 -10.07 -2.04 2.49
CA SER A 9 -10.75 -1.96 3.79
C SER A 9 -12.13 -2.62 3.78
N THR A 10 -12.90 -2.43 2.72
CA THR A 10 -14.23 -3.05 2.57
C THR A 10 -14.11 -4.57 2.48
N LEU A 11 -13.19 -5.05 1.63
CA LEU A 11 -12.90 -6.48 1.49
C LEU A 11 -12.37 -7.09 2.79
N GLY A 12 -11.52 -6.37 3.53
CA GLY A 12 -11.06 -6.80 4.85
C GLY A 12 -12.23 -7.02 5.83
N ASN A 13 -13.20 -6.11 5.87
CA ASN A 13 -14.39 -6.27 6.71
C ASN A 13 -15.25 -7.48 6.28
N VAL A 14 -15.47 -7.67 4.97
CA VAL A 14 -16.20 -8.82 4.44
C VAL A 14 -15.48 -10.13 4.78
N GLY A 15 -14.16 -10.19 4.62
CA GLY A 15 -13.35 -11.35 4.98
C GLY A 15 -13.47 -11.70 6.47
N CYS A 16 -13.39 -10.70 7.35
CA CYS A 16 -13.61 -10.90 8.79
C CYS A 16 -14.99 -11.47 9.10
N GLN A 17 -16.04 -10.99 8.42
CA GLN A 17 -17.40 -11.49 8.59
C GLN A 17 -17.54 -12.94 8.13
N LEU A 18 -16.98 -13.31 6.97
CA LEU A 18 -16.99 -14.67 6.46
C LEU A 18 -16.26 -15.65 7.39
N ILE A 19 -15.13 -15.25 7.95
CA ILE A 19 -14.40 -16.06 8.94
C ILE A 19 -15.23 -16.23 10.22
N ALA A 20 -15.87 -15.16 10.71
CA ALA A 20 -16.72 -15.23 11.90
C ALA A 20 -17.95 -16.14 11.72
N LEU A 21 -18.44 -16.26 10.48
CA LEU A 21 -19.53 -17.17 10.11
C LEU A 21 -19.05 -18.61 9.85
N GLY A 22 -17.73 -18.84 9.82
CA GLY A 22 -17.14 -20.15 9.49
C GLY A 22 -17.14 -20.49 8.00
N GLU A 23 -17.45 -19.52 7.12
CA GLU A 23 -17.45 -19.68 5.66
C GLU A 23 -16.02 -19.69 5.08
N LEU A 24 -15.07 -19.11 5.82
CA LEU A 24 -13.64 -19.17 5.51
C LEU A 24 -12.87 -19.58 6.75
N ILE A 25 -11.80 -20.35 6.57
CA ILE A 25 -11.02 -20.90 7.68
C ILE A 25 -10.23 -19.79 8.38
N ASP A 26 -9.58 -18.93 7.59
CA ASP A 26 -8.71 -17.87 8.09
C ASP A 26 -8.45 -16.78 7.03
N VAL A 27 -7.56 -15.85 7.39
CA VAL A 27 -7.15 -14.74 6.52
C VAL A 27 -6.38 -15.22 5.28
N ALA A 28 -5.67 -16.35 5.35
CA ALA A 28 -4.95 -16.87 4.19
C ALA A 28 -5.94 -17.39 3.13
N ASP A 29 -6.98 -18.09 3.57
CA ASP A 29 -8.08 -18.58 2.72
C ASP A 29 -8.81 -17.41 2.04
N PHE A 30 -9.08 -16.34 2.81
CA PHE A 30 -9.61 -15.10 2.25
C PHE A 30 -8.69 -14.47 1.19
N ARG A 31 -7.38 -14.38 1.43
CA ARG A 31 -6.43 -13.83 0.46
C ARG A 31 -6.38 -14.65 -0.83
N CYS A 32 -6.44 -15.98 -0.75
CA CYS A 32 -6.53 -16.84 -1.92
C CYS A 32 -7.80 -16.52 -2.74
N SER A 33 -8.94 -16.36 -2.06
CA SER A 33 -10.19 -15.94 -2.70
C SER A 33 -10.07 -14.58 -3.38
N VAL A 34 -9.44 -13.58 -2.75
CA VAL A 34 -9.22 -12.27 -3.36
C VAL A 34 -8.32 -12.37 -4.60
N ILE A 35 -7.19 -13.09 -4.51
CA ILE A 35 -6.25 -13.24 -5.63
C ILE A 35 -6.91 -13.96 -6.83
N ASN A 36 -7.79 -14.93 -6.57
CA ASN A 36 -8.46 -15.67 -7.63
C ASN A 36 -9.57 -14.88 -8.34
N ASN A 37 -10.10 -13.83 -7.72
CA ASN A 37 -11.25 -13.08 -8.23
C ASN A 37 -10.92 -11.65 -8.67
N PHE A 38 -9.78 -11.10 -8.26
CA PHE A 38 -9.38 -9.74 -8.58
C PHE A 38 -8.02 -9.72 -9.30
N PRO A 39 -7.86 -8.89 -10.34
CA PRO A 39 -6.59 -8.74 -11.01
C PRO A 39 -5.53 -8.18 -10.05
N LEU A 40 -4.32 -8.71 -10.15
CA LEU A 40 -3.15 -8.16 -9.48
C LEU A 40 -2.32 -7.37 -10.47
N GLU A 41 -2.04 -6.11 -10.13
CA GLU A 41 -1.11 -5.29 -10.90
C GLU A 41 0.28 -5.36 -10.28
N LYS A 42 1.30 -5.60 -11.13
CA LYS A 42 2.69 -5.67 -10.71
C LYS A 42 3.39 -4.35 -11.04
N PHE A 43 3.85 -3.68 -9.99
CA PHE A 43 4.66 -2.47 -10.09
C PHE A 43 6.12 -2.80 -9.81
N GLU A 44 6.98 -2.57 -10.78
CA GLU A 44 8.43 -2.71 -10.60
C GLU A 44 9.06 -1.36 -10.26
N PRO A 45 10.03 -1.30 -9.34
CA PRO A 45 10.80 -0.10 -9.09
C PRO A 45 11.51 0.35 -10.36
N GLN A 46 11.31 1.60 -10.74
CA GLN A 46 12.01 2.21 -11.86
C GLN A 46 13.10 3.13 -11.33
N THR A 47 14.34 2.91 -11.74
CA THR A 47 15.48 3.76 -11.40
C THR A 47 15.51 5.01 -12.27
N HIS A 48 14.62 5.96 -11.97
CA HIS A 48 14.61 7.27 -12.62
C HIS A 48 15.42 8.31 -11.83
N SER A 49 16.42 8.91 -12.49
CA SER A 49 17.25 9.99 -11.93
C SER A 49 16.43 11.19 -11.44
N VAL A 50 15.26 11.42 -12.03
CA VAL A 50 14.31 12.47 -11.65
C VAL A 50 13.77 12.27 -10.23
N PHE A 51 13.52 11.03 -9.81
CA PHE A 51 13.05 10.74 -8.47
C PHE A 51 14.12 11.07 -7.42
N SER A 52 15.38 10.68 -7.68
CA SER A 52 16.51 11.00 -6.80
C SER A 52 16.72 12.52 -6.68
N ALA A 53 16.68 13.26 -7.79
CA ALA A 53 16.79 14.72 -7.77
C ALA A 53 15.63 15.38 -7.00
N SER A 54 14.40 14.88 -7.19
CA SER A 54 13.21 15.38 -6.49
C SER A 54 13.26 15.07 -4.99
N GLN A 55 13.75 13.89 -4.61
CA GLN A 55 13.96 13.50 -3.22
C GLN A 55 14.98 14.40 -2.53
N ALA A 56 16.12 14.67 -3.18
CA ALA A 56 17.14 15.58 -2.65
C ALA A 56 16.57 16.99 -2.42
N ARG A 57 15.81 17.52 -3.39
CA ARG A 57 15.13 18.81 -3.25
C ARG A 57 14.12 18.82 -2.11
N PHE A 58 13.29 17.78 -2.01
CA PHE A 58 12.31 17.65 -0.92
C PHE A 58 12.98 17.64 0.45
N ALA A 59 14.11 16.94 0.58
CA ALA A 59 14.89 16.90 1.82
C ALA A 59 15.44 18.28 2.20
N THR A 60 15.89 19.08 1.24
CA THR A 60 16.34 20.46 1.50
C THR A 60 15.19 21.36 1.97
N LEU A 61 14.02 21.27 1.33
CA LEU A 61 12.86 22.12 1.65
C LEU A 61 12.15 21.73 2.95
N SER A 62 12.23 20.46 3.34
CA SER A 62 11.59 19.95 4.56
C SER A 62 12.39 20.21 5.84
N GLN A 63 13.58 20.84 5.74
CA GLN A 63 14.31 21.24 6.94
C GLN A 63 13.55 22.37 7.65
N PRO A 64 13.34 22.27 8.98
CA PRO A 64 12.71 23.35 9.73
C PRO A 64 13.55 24.62 9.58
N ALA A 65 12.88 25.76 9.40
CA ALA A 65 13.55 27.04 9.29
C ALA A 65 14.52 27.22 10.46
N LYS A 66 15.80 27.40 10.15
CA LYS A 66 16.79 27.80 11.15
C LYS A 66 16.43 29.23 11.56
N GLU A 67 15.78 29.37 12.71
CA GLU A 67 15.53 30.68 13.34
C GLU A 67 16.88 31.44 13.37
N PRO A 68 16.97 32.66 12.82
CA PRO A 68 18.19 33.45 12.95
C PRO A 68 18.38 33.73 14.44
N ARG A 69 19.48 33.24 15.03
CA ARG A 69 19.89 33.67 16.37
C ARG A 69 20.28 35.15 16.28
N LEU A 70 19.41 36.01 16.81
CA LEU A 70 19.74 37.38 17.23
C LEU A 70 20.71 37.34 18.41
#